data_AF-A0A1H7C3M9-F1
#
_entry.id   AF-A0A1H7C3M9-F1
#
_cell.length_a   1.000
_cell.length_b   1.000
_cell.length_c   1.000
_cell.angle_alpha   90.00
_cell.angle_beta   90.00
_cell.angle_gamma   90.00
#
_symmetry.space_group_name_H-M   'P 1'
#
loop_
_entity.id
_entity.type
_entity.pdbx_description
1 polymer ?
#
loop_
_entity_poly.entity_id
_entity_poly.type
_entity_poly.pdbx_seq_one_letter_code
_entity_poly.pdbx_strand_id
1 'polypeptide(L)'
;MPNQTAVDRLLALYRSEAAHIFRAENDYISAPKDSGYRSHHLIFRYQGQEQYEAWNRSPMFVEVQLRTRLQHAWATAVEAVGMVRGEDLKSGAGDVDWLRFFALMAAEIASAERATLVPGTPASDIERREEILALERGLNALATLEKYRQAVKISETVSTRAPFYLIQFDAANQQVKVRGVSLSASSSALDDAEYGNQLNSVLVAVDKLSDLRSAYPNYFLDVQMFATCLKRVVSPPPKTSAFIDGSWLRAWLRGRRG
;
A
#
# COMPACT_ATOMS: atom_id res chain seq x y z
N MET A 1 -1.24 8.35 -14.53
CA MET A 1 -0.94 7.73 -13.22
C MET A 1 0.53 7.34 -13.16
N PRO A 2 1.20 7.44 -12.00
CA PRO A 2 2.59 6.97 -11.83
C PRO A 2 2.72 5.50 -12.21
N ASN A 3 3.62 5.21 -13.15
CA ASN A 3 3.89 3.90 -13.73
C ASN A 3 5.38 3.55 -13.57
N GLN A 4 5.82 2.41 -14.10
CA GLN A 4 7.21 1.96 -13.96
C GLN A 4 8.22 3.03 -14.43
N THR A 5 7.98 3.68 -15.56
CA THR A 5 8.86 4.76 -16.04
C THR A 5 8.98 5.92 -15.04
N ALA A 6 7.93 6.24 -14.28
CA ALA A 6 8.00 7.26 -13.24
C ALA A 6 8.84 6.80 -12.04
N VAL A 7 8.73 5.51 -11.67
CA VAL A 7 9.59 4.89 -10.64
C VAL A 7 11.06 4.95 -11.08
N ASP A 8 11.35 4.54 -12.32
CA ASP A 8 12.73 4.53 -12.85
C ASP A 8 13.37 5.93 -12.86
N ARG A 9 12.58 6.97 -13.19
CA ARG A 9 13.05 8.37 -13.13
C ARG A 9 13.35 8.82 -11.70
N LEU A 10 12.49 8.48 -10.74
CA LEU A 10 12.73 8.80 -9.34
C LEU A 10 13.93 8.04 -8.79
N LEU A 11 14.12 6.78 -9.19
CA LEU A 11 15.30 6.01 -8.83
C LEU A 11 16.58 6.67 -9.33
N ALA A 12 16.60 7.11 -10.59
CA ALA A 12 17.73 7.84 -11.14
C ALA A 12 18.03 9.10 -10.32
N LEU A 13 17.00 9.89 -9.98
CA LEU A 13 17.12 11.10 -9.17
C LEU A 13 17.70 10.82 -7.78
N TYR A 14 17.16 9.82 -7.06
CA TYR A 14 17.64 9.48 -5.73
C TYR A 14 19.08 8.92 -5.76
N ARG A 15 19.50 8.27 -6.84
CA ARG A 15 20.88 7.80 -6.99
C ARG A 15 21.86 8.93 -7.31
N SER A 16 21.43 9.98 -8.00
CA SER A 16 22.30 11.10 -8.40
C SER A 16 22.31 12.27 -7.42
N GLU A 17 21.19 12.54 -6.74
CA GLU A 17 20.95 13.81 -6.03
C GLU A 17 20.51 13.64 -4.57
N ALA A 18 20.67 12.46 -3.97
CA ALA A 18 20.28 12.26 -2.57
C ALA A 18 21.07 13.15 -1.60
N ALA A 19 20.34 13.91 -0.77
CA ALA A 19 20.90 14.68 0.34
C ALA A 19 21.43 13.81 1.49
N HIS A 20 21.12 12.51 1.49
CA HIS A 20 21.51 11.54 2.50
C HIS A 20 22.49 10.53 1.95
N ILE A 21 23.24 9.86 2.83
CA ILE A 21 24.31 8.95 2.42
C ILE A 21 23.71 7.60 2.05
N PHE A 22 23.85 7.18 0.81
CA PHE A 22 23.37 5.87 0.35
C PHE A 22 24.00 4.73 1.15
N ARG A 23 23.19 3.72 1.50
CA ARG A 23 23.63 2.55 2.28
C ARG A 23 23.29 1.23 1.62
N ALA A 24 22.05 1.05 1.19
CA ALA A 24 21.61 -0.21 0.60
C ALA A 24 20.43 0.00 -0.34
N GLU A 25 20.22 -0.96 -1.23
CA GLU A 25 19.12 -0.98 -2.18
C GLU A 25 18.59 -2.41 -2.32
N ASN A 26 17.28 -2.57 -2.40
CA ASN A 26 16.64 -3.85 -2.73
C ASN A 26 15.58 -3.64 -3.81
N ASP A 27 15.72 -4.35 -4.94
CA ASP A 27 14.79 -4.25 -6.05
C ASP A 27 13.76 -5.39 -6.06
N TYR A 28 12.70 -5.23 -5.28
CA TYR A 28 11.57 -6.18 -5.28
C TYR A 28 10.60 -5.96 -6.46
N ILE A 29 10.89 -5.05 -7.39
CA ILE A 29 10.08 -4.90 -8.61
C ILE A 29 10.54 -5.90 -9.67
N SER A 30 11.86 -5.93 -9.93
CA SER A 30 12.45 -6.89 -10.88
C SER A 30 12.53 -8.31 -10.33
N ALA A 31 12.79 -8.44 -9.01
CA ALA A 31 12.83 -9.69 -8.27
C ALA A 31 11.73 -9.72 -7.17
N PRO A 32 10.45 -9.91 -7.55
CA PRO A 32 9.34 -9.91 -6.59
C PRO A 32 9.42 -11.06 -5.59
N LYS A 33 8.88 -10.84 -4.39
CA LYS A 33 8.70 -11.91 -3.39
C LYS A 33 7.60 -12.88 -3.83
N ASP A 34 7.62 -14.10 -3.27
CA ASP A 34 6.59 -15.13 -3.51
C ASP A 34 5.19 -14.69 -3.11
N SER A 35 5.08 -13.80 -2.11
CA SER A 35 3.80 -13.19 -1.72
C SER A 35 3.20 -12.26 -2.78
N GLY A 36 3.99 -11.86 -3.79
CA GLY A 36 3.62 -10.85 -4.78
C GLY A 36 4.02 -9.43 -4.40
N TYR A 37 4.68 -9.24 -3.25
CA TYR A 37 5.16 -7.93 -2.81
C TYR A 37 6.15 -7.31 -3.80
N ARG A 38 5.93 -6.02 -4.11
CA ARG A 38 6.76 -5.21 -5.02
C ARG A 38 7.00 -3.82 -4.48
N SER A 39 8.27 -3.43 -4.49
CA SER A 39 8.74 -2.08 -4.21
C SER A 39 10.23 -2.02 -4.53
N HIS A 40 10.72 -0.86 -4.95
CA HIS A 40 12.14 -0.60 -4.94
C HIS A 40 12.50 0.14 -3.64
N HIS A 41 13.41 -0.42 -2.86
CA HIS A 41 13.80 0.10 -1.55
C HIS A 41 15.18 0.73 -1.65
N LEU A 42 15.30 1.97 -1.18
CA LEU A 42 16.56 2.66 -1.01
C LEU A 42 16.72 3.01 0.47
N ILE A 43 17.84 2.60 1.06
CA ILE A 43 18.18 2.90 2.45
C ILE A 43 19.32 3.91 2.44
N PHE A 44 19.10 5.03 3.12
CA PHE A 44 20.09 6.07 3.33
C PHE A 44 20.39 6.21 4.81
N ARG A 45 21.62 6.55 5.16
CA ARG A 45 21.94 7.11 6.47
C ARG A 45 21.62 8.61 6.44
N TYR A 46 20.88 9.06 7.42
CA TYR A 46 20.55 10.46 7.61
C TYR A 46 21.83 11.31 7.66
N GLN A 47 21.79 12.43 6.95
CA GLN A 47 22.79 13.49 6.99
C GLN A 47 22.05 14.82 7.04
N GLY A 48 21.99 15.40 8.23
CA GLY A 48 21.42 16.71 8.50
C GLY A 48 22.37 17.83 8.05
N GLN A 49 21.78 18.93 7.60
CA GLN A 49 22.48 20.20 7.34
C GLN A 49 22.93 20.85 8.65
N GLU A 50 23.64 21.98 8.55
CA GLU A 50 24.30 22.66 9.68
C GLU A 50 23.37 22.85 10.90
N GLN A 51 22.13 23.30 10.71
CA GLN A 51 21.19 23.50 11.82
C GLN A 51 20.72 22.19 12.51
N TYR A 52 21.02 21.03 11.93
CA TYR A 52 20.64 19.70 12.41
C TYR A 52 21.85 18.78 12.67
N GLU A 53 23.08 19.32 12.70
CA GLU A 53 24.30 18.52 12.80
C GLU A 53 24.35 17.65 14.06
N ALA A 54 23.76 18.09 15.17
CA ALA A 54 23.67 17.33 16.41
C ALA A 54 23.07 15.92 16.20
N TRP A 55 22.14 15.79 15.25
CA TRP A 55 21.47 14.54 14.90
C TRP A 55 22.34 13.59 14.06
N ASN A 56 23.46 14.07 13.49
CA ASN A 56 24.39 13.24 12.72
C ASN A 56 25.20 12.28 13.60
N ARG A 57 25.19 12.46 14.93
CA ARG A 57 25.93 11.66 15.91
C ARG A 57 25.29 10.29 16.19
N SER A 58 24.00 10.14 15.89
CA SER A 58 23.27 8.87 16.01
C SER A 58 23.07 8.24 14.63
N PRO A 59 23.20 6.91 14.48
CA PRO A 59 22.95 6.24 13.22
C PRO A 59 21.43 6.17 12.95
N MET A 60 20.87 7.23 12.37
CA MET A 60 19.51 7.24 11.85
C MET A 60 19.49 6.86 10.37
N PHE A 61 18.48 6.12 9.96
CA PHE A 61 18.28 5.69 8.60
C PHE A 61 16.96 6.22 8.04
N VAL A 62 16.96 6.54 6.76
CA VAL A 62 15.79 6.93 5.98
C VAL A 62 15.59 5.86 4.92
N GLU A 63 14.43 5.22 4.92
CA GLU A 63 14.03 4.28 3.89
C GLU A 63 13.08 4.95 2.90
N VAL A 64 13.41 4.90 1.62
CA VAL A 64 12.57 5.37 0.52
C VAL A 64 12.05 4.15 -0.24
N GLN A 65 10.73 4.00 -0.26
CA GLN A 65 10.06 2.92 -0.98
C GLN A 65 9.34 3.47 -2.21
N LEU A 66 9.82 3.09 -3.40
CA LEU A 66 9.22 3.51 -4.67
C LEU A 66 8.36 2.39 -5.24
N ARG A 67 7.14 2.74 -5.66
CA ARG A 67 6.13 1.83 -6.19
C ARG A 67 5.33 2.50 -7.31
N THR A 68 4.83 1.70 -8.25
CA THR A 68 3.75 2.17 -9.12
C THR A 68 2.46 2.34 -8.32
N ARG A 69 1.47 3.02 -8.90
CA ARG A 69 0.17 3.19 -8.24
C ARG A 69 -0.57 1.86 -8.04
N LEU A 70 -0.38 0.87 -8.92
CA LEU A 70 -1.00 -0.45 -8.78
C LEU A 70 -0.29 -1.29 -7.72
N GLN A 71 1.05 -1.24 -7.67
CA GLN A 71 1.83 -1.89 -6.61
C GLN A 71 1.50 -1.34 -5.23
N HIS A 72 1.34 0.00 -5.12
CA HIS A 72 0.87 0.63 -3.89
C HIS A 72 -0.55 0.16 -3.52
N ALA A 73 -1.49 0.17 -4.46
CA ALA A 73 -2.86 -0.29 -4.22
C ALA A 73 -2.91 -1.74 -3.73
N TRP A 74 -2.08 -2.62 -4.29
CA TRP A 74 -1.93 -4.00 -3.82
C TRP A 74 -1.45 -4.05 -2.37
N ALA A 75 -0.37 -3.35 -2.04
CA ALA A 75 0.19 -3.37 -0.70
C ALA A 75 -0.77 -2.78 0.35
N THR A 76 -1.48 -1.71 0.01
CA THR A 76 -2.53 -1.13 0.85
C THR A 76 -3.66 -2.13 1.12
N ALA A 77 -4.06 -2.93 0.13
CA ALA A 77 -5.08 -3.95 0.31
C ALA A 77 -4.60 -5.10 1.22
N VAL A 78 -3.36 -5.55 1.05
CA VAL A 78 -2.75 -6.56 1.94
C VAL A 78 -2.71 -6.07 3.39
N GLU A 79 -2.25 -4.83 3.60
CA GLU A 79 -2.22 -4.22 4.94
C GLU A 79 -3.63 -4.04 5.52
N ALA A 80 -4.60 -3.58 4.74
CA ALA A 80 -5.98 -3.40 5.20
C ALA A 80 -6.65 -4.73 5.59
N VAL A 81 -6.51 -5.76 4.76
CA VAL A 81 -7.06 -7.09 5.06
C VAL A 81 -6.36 -7.69 6.27
N GLY A 82 -5.03 -7.64 6.33
CA GLY A 82 -4.27 -8.13 7.48
C GLY A 82 -4.65 -7.41 8.78
N MET A 83 -4.76 -6.08 8.74
CA MET A 83 -5.15 -5.25 9.89
C MET A 83 -6.55 -5.60 10.42
N VAL A 84 -7.54 -5.78 9.54
CA VAL A 84 -8.91 -6.13 9.97
C VAL A 84 -8.98 -7.58 10.48
N ARG A 85 -8.17 -8.48 9.93
CA ARG A 85 -8.14 -9.89 10.33
C ARG A 85 -7.22 -10.20 11.51
N GLY A 86 -6.37 -9.25 11.91
CA GLY A 86 -5.32 -9.50 12.90
C GLY A 86 -4.24 -10.47 12.39
N GLU A 87 -3.99 -10.48 11.08
CA GLU A 87 -3.05 -11.37 10.40
C GLU A 87 -1.90 -10.56 9.78
N ASP A 88 -0.68 -11.07 9.84
CA ASP A 88 0.48 -10.46 9.17
C ASP A 88 0.67 -11.02 7.76
N LEU A 89 -0.33 -10.74 6.91
CA LEU A 89 -0.34 -11.22 5.52
C LEU A 89 0.86 -10.71 4.70
N LYS A 90 1.49 -9.61 5.11
CA LYS A 90 2.65 -9.03 4.44
C LYS A 90 3.92 -9.86 4.65
N SER A 91 4.08 -10.49 5.81
CA SER A 91 5.17 -11.44 6.09
C SER A 91 4.88 -12.85 5.60
N GLY A 92 3.67 -13.09 5.08
CA GLY A 92 3.24 -14.43 4.64
C GLY A 92 2.61 -15.26 5.77
N ALA A 93 2.24 -14.63 6.89
CA ALA A 93 1.58 -15.29 8.01
C ALA A 93 0.07 -14.98 8.00
N GLY A 94 -0.76 -16.01 7.90
CA GLY A 94 -2.21 -15.86 7.96
C GLY A 94 -2.94 -16.89 7.11
N ASP A 95 -4.14 -16.54 6.70
CA ASP A 95 -5.02 -17.40 5.91
C ASP A 95 -4.41 -17.71 4.52
N VAL A 96 -4.23 -19.00 4.24
CA VAL A 96 -3.55 -19.48 3.02
C VAL A 96 -4.29 -19.09 1.73
N ASP A 97 -5.62 -18.99 1.77
CA ASP A 97 -6.42 -18.60 0.62
C ASP A 97 -6.24 -17.12 0.34
N TRP A 98 -6.18 -16.27 1.38
CA TRP A 98 -5.84 -14.85 1.23
C TRP A 98 -4.43 -14.64 0.71
N LEU A 99 -3.44 -15.39 1.21
CA LEU A 99 -2.06 -15.32 0.72
C LEU A 99 -1.98 -15.68 -0.76
N ARG A 100 -2.62 -16.79 -1.17
CA ARG A 100 -2.67 -17.21 -2.57
C ARG A 100 -3.41 -16.19 -3.44
N PHE A 101 -4.54 -15.67 -2.96
CA PHE A 101 -5.32 -14.66 -3.64
C PHE A 101 -4.49 -13.39 -3.92
N PHE A 102 -3.75 -12.91 -2.92
CA PHE A 102 -2.90 -11.73 -3.10
C PHE A 102 -1.73 -11.98 -4.05
N ALA A 103 -1.08 -13.15 -3.99
CA ALA A 103 -0.02 -13.50 -4.94
C ALA A 103 -0.53 -13.50 -6.40
N LEU A 104 -1.71 -14.07 -6.64
CA LEU A 104 -2.35 -14.10 -7.97
C LEU A 104 -2.75 -12.69 -8.44
N MET A 105 -3.32 -11.87 -7.57
CA MET A 105 -3.66 -10.47 -7.89
C MET A 105 -2.42 -9.62 -8.19
N ALA A 106 -1.30 -9.86 -7.50
CA ALA A 106 -0.01 -9.23 -7.83
C ALA A 106 0.51 -9.67 -9.20
N ALA A 107 0.33 -10.94 -9.57
CA ALA A 107 0.69 -11.44 -10.89
C ALA A 107 -0.16 -10.82 -12.01
N GLU A 108 -1.47 -10.61 -11.79
CA GLU A 108 -2.33 -9.88 -12.73
C GLU A 108 -1.89 -8.43 -12.92
N ILE A 109 -1.53 -7.75 -11.83
CA ILE A 109 -0.96 -6.39 -11.89
C ILE A 109 0.36 -6.40 -12.66
N ALA A 110 1.25 -7.36 -12.40
CA ALA A 110 2.53 -7.48 -13.10
C ALA A 110 2.36 -7.72 -14.60
N SER A 111 1.43 -8.60 -15.01
CA SER A 111 1.12 -8.84 -16.42
C SER A 111 0.67 -7.55 -17.14
N ALA A 112 -0.19 -6.77 -16.47
CA ALA A 112 -0.65 -5.50 -17.01
C ALA A 112 0.45 -4.43 -17.10
N GLU A 113 1.37 -4.42 -16.14
CA GLU A 113 2.54 -3.53 -16.13
C GLU A 113 3.69 -4.03 -17.03
N ARG A 114 3.57 -5.23 -17.60
CA ARG A 114 4.64 -5.94 -18.33
C ARG A 114 5.90 -6.15 -17.47
N ALA A 115 5.69 -6.46 -16.20
CA ALA A 115 6.74 -6.79 -15.24
C ALA A 115 6.90 -8.31 -15.09
N THR A 116 8.01 -8.74 -14.49
CA THR A 116 8.25 -10.15 -14.10
C THR A 116 7.07 -10.68 -13.30
N LEU A 117 6.51 -11.85 -13.63
CA LEU A 117 5.41 -12.45 -12.85
C LEU A 117 5.85 -12.86 -11.44
N VAL A 118 4.88 -13.11 -10.57
CA VAL A 118 5.15 -13.56 -9.19
C VAL A 118 5.56 -15.05 -9.22
N PRO A 119 6.66 -15.45 -8.55
CA PRO A 119 7.06 -16.85 -8.47
C PRO A 119 5.92 -17.75 -7.98
N GLY A 120 5.79 -18.95 -8.56
CA GLY A 120 4.74 -19.90 -8.19
C GLY A 120 3.32 -19.53 -8.64
N THR A 121 3.13 -18.46 -9.42
CA THR A 121 1.85 -18.15 -10.07
C THR A 121 1.82 -18.64 -11.53
N PRO A 122 0.66 -19.04 -12.07
CA PRO A 122 0.54 -19.47 -13.46
C PRO A 122 0.98 -18.40 -14.45
N ALA A 123 1.65 -18.80 -15.53
CA ALA A 123 2.02 -17.89 -16.62
C ALA A 123 0.79 -17.47 -17.46
N SER A 124 -0.22 -18.34 -17.54
CA SER A 124 -1.46 -18.10 -18.29
C SER A 124 -2.38 -17.14 -17.56
N ASP A 125 -2.79 -16.07 -18.23
CA ASP A 125 -3.81 -15.13 -17.75
C ASP A 125 -5.14 -15.83 -17.45
N ILE A 126 -5.49 -16.86 -18.22
CA ILE A 126 -6.73 -17.63 -18.05
C ILE A 126 -6.67 -18.43 -16.76
N GLU A 127 -5.58 -19.17 -16.53
CA GLU A 127 -5.40 -20.00 -15.33
C GLU A 127 -5.37 -19.13 -14.06
N ARG A 128 -4.62 -18.01 -14.07
CA ARG A 128 -4.62 -17.08 -12.93
C ARG A 128 -6.01 -16.55 -12.63
N ARG A 129 -6.77 -16.17 -13.66
CA ARG A 129 -8.13 -15.66 -13.49
C ARG A 129 -9.08 -16.71 -12.94
N GLU A 130 -8.98 -17.96 -13.40
CA GLU A 130 -9.80 -19.07 -12.89
C GLU A 130 -9.53 -19.34 -11.41
N GLU A 131 -8.25 -19.35 -10.99
CA GLU A 131 -7.89 -19.45 -9.57
C GLU A 131 -8.42 -18.26 -8.75
N ILE A 132 -8.27 -17.02 -9.25
CA ILE A 132 -8.80 -15.82 -8.58
C ILE A 132 -10.32 -15.91 -8.43
N LEU A 133 -11.05 -16.41 -9.43
CA LEU A 133 -12.50 -16.61 -9.34
C LEU A 133 -12.90 -17.69 -8.34
N ALA A 134 -12.11 -18.76 -8.21
CA ALA A 134 -12.34 -19.78 -7.20
C ALA A 134 -12.16 -19.20 -5.78
N LEU A 135 -11.06 -18.48 -5.56
CA LEU A 135 -10.75 -17.85 -4.27
C LEU A 135 -11.73 -16.72 -3.94
N GLU A 136 -12.13 -15.89 -4.91
CA GLU A 136 -13.13 -14.84 -4.73
C GLU A 136 -14.46 -15.43 -4.21
N ARG A 137 -14.89 -16.58 -4.72
CA ARG A 137 -16.13 -17.24 -4.24
C ARG A 137 -16.02 -17.74 -2.81
N GLY A 138 -14.86 -18.26 -2.40
CA GLY A 138 -14.62 -18.75 -1.04
C GLY A 138 -14.45 -17.62 -0.04
N LEU A 139 -13.62 -16.63 -0.38
CA LEU A 139 -13.26 -15.50 0.49
C LEU A 139 -14.31 -14.39 0.50
N ASN A 140 -15.14 -14.31 -0.54
CA ASN A 140 -16.00 -13.15 -0.81
C ASN A 140 -15.19 -11.84 -0.77
N ALA A 141 -13.99 -11.86 -1.37
CA ALA A 141 -12.96 -10.85 -1.14
C ALA A 141 -13.40 -9.47 -1.66
N LEU A 142 -14.05 -9.38 -2.82
CA LEU A 142 -14.55 -8.12 -3.35
C LEU A 142 -15.59 -7.48 -2.42
N ALA A 143 -16.56 -8.27 -1.94
CA ALA A 143 -17.56 -7.76 -1.01
C ALA A 143 -16.94 -7.35 0.33
N THR A 144 -15.94 -8.10 0.81
CA THR A 144 -15.17 -7.79 2.02
C THR A 144 -14.44 -6.45 1.89
N LEU A 145 -13.73 -6.23 0.78
CA LEU A 145 -13.03 -4.99 0.49
C LEU A 145 -13.99 -3.78 0.37
N GLU A 146 -15.16 -3.97 -0.25
CA GLU A 146 -16.19 -2.93 -0.32
C GLU A 146 -16.81 -2.61 1.05
N LYS A 147 -16.93 -3.60 1.95
CA LYS A 147 -17.34 -3.36 3.34
C LYS A 147 -16.30 -2.53 4.08
N TYR A 148 -15.01 -2.83 3.93
CA TYR A 148 -13.94 -2.05 4.56
C TYR A 148 -13.99 -0.58 4.13
N ARG A 149 -14.23 -0.33 2.83
CA ARG A 149 -14.41 1.03 2.30
C ARG A 149 -15.58 1.78 2.97
N GLN A 150 -16.67 1.08 3.29
CA GLN A 150 -17.87 1.67 3.90
C GLN A 150 -17.76 1.81 5.42
N ALA A 151 -17.00 0.93 6.07
CA ALA A 151 -16.85 0.88 7.52
C ALA A 151 -16.03 2.04 8.07
N VAL A 152 -15.16 2.65 7.25
CA VAL A 152 -14.34 3.81 7.61
C VAL A 152 -15.23 5.04 7.79
N LYS A 153 -15.90 5.11 8.93
CA LYS A 153 -16.44 6.34 9.50
C LYS A 153 -15.30 7.00 10.24
N ILE A 154 -14.84 8.13 9.72
CA ILE A 154 -13.82 8.93 10.37
C ILE A 154 -14.51 9.64 11.53
N SER A 155 -14.13 9.28 12.76
CA SER A 155 -14.50 10.05 13.94
C SER A 155 -13.41 11.10 14.15
N GLU A 156 -13.64 12.30 13.61
CA GLU A 156 -12.74 13.44 13.76
C GLU A 156 -13.04 14.12 15.10
N THR A 157 -12.11 14.02 16.05
CA THR A 157 -12.25 14.70 17.35
C THR A 157 -11.36 15.95 17.37
N VAL A 158 -11.46 16.80 16.34
CA VAL A 158 -10.66 18.03 16.28
C VAL A 158 -11.44 19.18 15.65
N SER A 159 -11.55 20.28 16.38
CA SER A 159 -12.16 21.54 15.91
C SER A 159 -11.15 22.53 15.30
N THR A 160 -9.84 22.25 15.36
CA THR A 160 -8.77 23.18 14.98
C THR A 160 -7.58 22.50 14.27
N ARG A 161 -6.76 23.31 13.57
CA ARG A 161 -5.52 22.87 12.90
C ARG A 161 -4.47 22.45 13.94
N ALA A 162 -3.90 21.26 13.80
CA ALA A 162 -2.85 20.74 14.68
C ALA A 162 -1.57 20.44 13.88
N PRO A 163 -0.37 20.54 14.48
CA PRO A 163 0.89 20.22 13.81
C PRO A 163 1.08 18.72 13.57
N PHE A 164 0.48 17.88 14.40
CA PHE A 164 0.48 16.42 14.26
C PHE A 164 -0.93 15.86 14.43
N TYR A 165 -1.16 14.68 13.88
CA TYR A 165 -2.39 13.93 14.00
C TYR A 165 -2.06 12.49 14.38
N LEU A 166 -2.66 12.02 15.48
CA LEU A 166 -2.64 10.63 15.88
C LEU A 166 -3.83 9.92 15.21
N ILE A 167 -3.54 8.91 14.40
CA ILE A 167 -4.53 8.05 13.74
C ILE A 167 -4.53 6.71 14.46
N GLN A 168 -5.70 6.24 14.86
CA GLN A 168 -5.87 4.95 15.51
C GLN A 168 -6.96 4.14 14.82
N PHE A 169 -6.65 2.91 14.44
CA PHE A 169 -7.63 1.98 13.90
C PHE A 169 -8.17 1.05 14.98
N ASP A 170 -9.49 1.11 15.20
CA ASP A 170 -10.25 0.23 16.08
C ASP A 170 -10.84 -0.91 15.26
N ALA A 171 -10.15 -2.04 15.26
CA ALA A 171 -10.57 -3.23 14.51
C ALA A 171 -11.91 -3.81 15.00
N ALA A 172 -12.19 -3.71 16.30
CA ALA A 172 -13.42 -4.23 16.91
C ALA A 172 -14.66 -3.45 16.43
N ASN A 173 -14.54 -2.12 16.35
CA ASN A 173 -15.63 -1.24 15.90
C ASN A 173 -15.53 -0.85 14.42
N GLN A 174 -14.47 -1.27 13.73
CA GLN A 174 -14.08 -0.87 12.37
C GLN A 174 -14.04 0.64 12.17
N GLN A 175 -13.53 1.39 13.15
CA GLN A 175 -13.51 2.86 13.13
C GLN A 175 -12.08 3.40 13.09
N VAL A 176 -11.91 4.52 12.37
CA VAL A 176 -10.67 5.29 12.39
C VAL A 176 -10.89 6.52 13.26
N LYS A 177 -10.12 6.63 14.34
CA LYS A 177 -10.12 7.78 15.24
C LYS A 177 -8.95 8.68 14.88
N VAL A 178 -9.22 9.97 14.70
CA VAL A 178 -8.20 10.97 14.41
C VAL A 178 -8.22 12.06 15.47
N ARG A 179 -7.07 12.28 16.11
CA ARG A 179 -6.88 13.29 17.15
C ARG A 179 -5.71 14.20 16.81
N GLY A 180 -5.92 15.52 16.90
CA GLY A 180 -4.85 16.50 16.77
C GLY A 180 -3.93 16.47 18.00
N VAL A 181 -2.63 16.53 17.77
CA VAL A 181 -1.59 16.46 18.81
C VAL A 181 -0.64 17.64 18.65
N SER A 182 -0.33 18.32 19.76
CA SER A 182 0.67 19.39 19.78
C SER A 182 2.08 18.80 19.75
N LEU A 183 3.08 19.61 19.35
CA LEU A 183 4.48 19.17 19.38
C LEU A 183 4.92 18.69 20.77
N SER A 184 4.53 19.42 21.82
CA SER A 184 4.88 19.09 23.21
C SER A 184 4.26 17.78 23.71
N ALA A 185 3.15 17.34 23.13
CA ALA A 185 2.45 16.12 23.52
C ALA A 185 2.70 14.95 22.54
N SER A 186 3.54 15.15 21.52
CA SER A 186 3.75 14.16 20.44
C SER A 186 4.30 12.84 20.93
N SER A 187 5.41 12.87 21.69
CA SER A 187 6.05 11.67 22.25
C SER A 187 5.10 10.92 23.19
N SER A 188 4.55 11.62 24.19
CA SER A 188 3.66 10.97 25.17
C SER A 188 2.38 10.43 24.54
N ALA A 189 1.82 11.12 23.53
CA ALA A 189 0.64 10.64 22.83
C ALA A 189 0.90 9.37 22.02
N LEU A 190 2.11 9.20 21.47
CA LEU A 190 2.49 7.98 20.76
C LEU A 190 2.75 6.85 21.76
N ASP A 191 3.51 7.12 22.82
CA ASP A 191 3.78 6.14 23.89
C ASP A 191 2.47 5.62 24.50
N ASP A 192 1.56 6.52 24.90
CA ASP A 192 0.26 6.15 25.46
C ASP A 192 -0.59 5.30 24.47
N ALA A 193 -0.47 5.58 23.17
CA ALA A 193 -1.19 4.87 22.14
C ALA A 193 -0.61 3.47 21.86
N GLU A 194 0.71 3.32 21.92
CA GLU A 194 1.38 2.03 21.71
C GLU A 194 1.29 1.10 22.92
N TYR A 195 1.30 1.65 24.14
CA TYR A 195 1.28 0.86 25.38
C TYR A 195 -0.12 0.67 25.99
N GLY A 196 -1.06 1.60 25.77
CA GLY A 196 -2.34 1.65 26.50
C GLY A 196 -3.49 0.90 25.85
N ASN A 197 -3.50 0.75 24.53
CA ASN A 197 -4.55 0.06 23.77
C ASN A 197 -3.90 -0.65 22.59
N GLN A 198 -4.22 -1.92 22.33
CA GLN A 198 -3.70 -2.70 21.18
C GLN A 198 -4.21 -2.19 19.80
N LEU A 199 -4.44 -0.89 19.68
CA LEU A 199 -4.91 -0.23 18.47
C LEU A 199 -3.70 0.09 17.61
N ASN A 200 -3.79 -0.22 16.32
CA ASN A 200 -2.77 0.17 15.35
C ASN A 200 -2.75 1.70 15.27
N SER A 201 -1.68 2.31 15.78
CA SER A 201 -1.58 3.74 16.03
C SER A 201 -0.40 4.33 15.25
N VAL A 202 -0.61 5.50 14.64
CA VAL A 202 0.46 6.24 13.97
C VAL A 202 0.32 7.74 14.24
N LEU A 203 1.46 8.39 14.49
CA LEU A 203 1.53 9.84 14.58
C LEU A 203 2.10 10.40 13.28
N VAL A 204 1.36 11.29 12.62
CA VAL A 204 1.74 11.86 11.33
C VAL A 204 1.69 13.38 11.34
N ALA A 205 2.57 14.01 10.57
CA ALA A 205 2.52 15.44 10.28
C ALA A 205 1.86 15.66 8.91
N VAL A 206 0.86 16.55 8.86
CA VAL A 206 0.23 17.04 7.62
C VAL A 206 -0.19 18.48 7.78
N ASP A 207 -0.24 19.21 6.66
CA ASP A 207 -0.64 20.62 6.66
C ASP A 207 -2.12 20.83 6.98
N LYS A 208 -2.97 19.90 6.55
CA LYS A 208 -4.43 19.92 6.72
C LYS A 208 -4.98 18.53 7.02
N LEU A 209 -6.01 18.49 7.87
CA LEU A 209 -6.76 17.26 8.18
C LEU A 209 -7.31 16.58 6.92
N SER A 210 -7.75 17.37 5.93
CA SER A 210 -8.24 16.87 4.63
C SER A 210 -7.22 16.02 3.86
N ASP A 211 -5.93 16.20 4.14
CA ASP A 211 -4.86 15.58 3.39
C ASP A 211 -4.46 14.23 3.99
N LEU A 212 -4.86 13.93 5.23
CA LEU A 212 -4.54 12.68 5.93
C LEU A 212 -4.95 11.46 5.13
N ARG A 213 -6.19 11.44 4.63
CA ARG A 213 -6.72 10.29 3.89
C ARG A 213 -5.95 10.03 2.60
N SER A 214 -5.50 11.10 1.94
CA SER A 214 -4.76 11.00 0.68
C SER A 214 -3.28 10.64 0.92
N ALA A 215 -2.71 11.11 2.03
CA ALA A 215 -1.30 10.88 2.38
C ALA A 215 -1.07 9.50 3.03
N TYR A 216 -2.04 9.00 3.80
CA TYR A 216 -1.93 7.78 4.60
C TYR A 216 -3.10 6.80 4.34
N PRO A 217 -3.35 6.41 3.07
CA PRO A 217 -4.57 5.68 2.67
C PRO A 217 -4.75 4.32 3.36
N ASN A 218 -3.67 3.67 3.76
CA ASN A 218 -3.71 2.38 4.47
C ASN A 218 -4.40 2.45 5.83
N TYR A 219 -4.23 3.54 6.58
CA TYR A 219 -4.93 3.74 7.85
C TYR A 219 -6.41 4.07 7.70
N PHE A 220 -6.86 4.41 6.49
CA PHE A 220 -8.26 4.65 6.15
C PHE A 220 -8.86 3.52 5.32
N LEU A 221 -8.23 2.35 5.32
CA LEU A 221 -8.64 1.16 4.55
C LEU A 221 -9.01 1.50 3.10
N ASP A 222 -8.29 2.43 2.47
CA ASP A 222 -8.59 2.85 1.10
C ASP A 222 -8.10 1.80 0.10
N VAL A 223 -8.94 0.79 -0.09
CA VAL A 223 -8.72 -0.33 -1.00
C VAL A 223 -9.39 -0.13 -2.35
N GLN A 224 -9.90 1.07 -2.66
CA GLN A 224 -10.76 1.30 -3.83
C GLN A 224 -10.09 0.94 -5.15
N MET A 225 -8.81 1.32 -5.31
CA MET A 225 -8.06 1.01 -6.53
C MET A 225 -7.87 -0.49 -6.69
N PHE A 226 -7.57 -1.20 -5.61
CA PHE A 226 -7.41 -2.66 -5.62
C PHE A 226 -8.75 -3.36 -5.91
N ALA A 227 -9.83 -2.98 -5.23
CA ALA A 227 -11.17 -3.50 -5.49
C ALA A 227 -11.62 -3.26 -6.93
N THR A 228 -11.25 -2.12 -7.53
CA THR A 228 -11.49 -1.85 -8.96
C THR A 228 -10.72 -2.81 -9.86
N CYS A 229 -9.48 -3.13 -9.54
CA CYS A 229 -8.69 -4.11 -10.28
C CYS A 229 -9.30 -5.52 -10.17
N LEU A 230 -9.60 -5.95 -8.94
CA LEU A 230 -10.25 -7.22 -8.65
C LEU A 230 -11.57 -7.37 -9.39
N LYS A 231 -12.46 -6.38 -9.28
CA LYS A 231 -13.77 -6.36 -9.95
C LYS A 231 -13.65 -6.63 -11.44
N ARG A 232 -12.59 -6.15 -12.10
CA ARG A 232 -12.37 -6.41 -13.53
C ARG A 232 -11.88 -7.80 -13.82
N VAL A 233 -10.94 -8.32 -13.01
CA VAL A 233 -10.46 -9.70 -13.15
C VAL A 233 -11.63 -10.67 -13.03
N VAL A 234 -12.54 -10.44 -12.06
CA VAL A 234 -13.67 -11.33 -11.79
C VAL A 234 -14.90 -11.07 -12.67
N SER A 235 -14.97 -9.92 -13.35
CA SER A 235 -16.07 -9.63 -14.28
C SER A 235 -16.00 -10.55 -15.51
N PRO A 236 -17.15 -10.89 -16.13
CA PRO A 236 -17.14 -11.59 -17.41
C PRO A 236 -16.47 -10.71 -18.48
N PRO A 237 -15.66 -11.29 -19.38
CA PRO A 237 -15.06 -10.53 -20.47
C PRO A 237 -16.16 -9.96 -21.39
N PRO A 238 -16.02 -8.72 -21.90
CA PRO A 238 -16.87 -8.23 -22.98
C PRO A 238 -16.71 -9.10 -24.22
N LYS A 239 -17.77 -9.19 -25.05
CA LYS A 239 -17.88 -10.09 -26.21
C LYS A 239 -16.93 -9.79 -27.40
N THR A 240 -15.79 -9.13 -27.22
CA THR A 240 -14.89 -8.74 -28.33
C THR A 240 -13.45 -9.21 -28.15
N SER A 241 -12.82 -9.60 -29.26
CA SER A 241 -11.61 -10.42 -29.43
C SER A 241 -10.27 -9.86 -28.92
N ALA A 242 -10.27 -8.75 -28.19
CA ALA A 242 -9.05 -8.08 -27.70
C ALA A 242 -8.55 -8.61 -26.33
N PHE A 243 -9.10 -9.72 -25.83
CA PHE A 243 -8.89 -10.20 -24.46
C PHE A 243 -7.84 -11.31 -24.31
N ILE A 244 -7.31 -11.84 -25.41
CA ILE A 244 -6.54 -13.10 -25.41
C ILE A 244 -5.11 -12.93 -24.82
N ASP A 245 -4.60 -11.71 -24.63
CA ASP A 245 -3.19 -11.45 -24.26
C ASP A 245 -2.99 -10.52 -23.03
N GLY A 246 -4.04 -10.27 -22.24
CA GLY A 246 -3.95 -9.36 -21.08
C GLY A 246 -3.86 -7.87 -21.44
N SER A 247 -4.00 -7.49 -22.72
CA SER A 247 -3.94 -6.08 -23.16
C SER A 247 -5.12 -5.22 -22.70
N TRP A 248 -6.15 -5.80 -22.11
CA TRP A 248 -7.33 -5.09 -21.64
C TRP A 248 -7.04 -4.18 -20.43
N LEU A 249 -6.23 -4.61 -19.46
CA LEU A 249 -5.86 -3.75 -18.32
C LEU A 249 -4.96 -2.60 -18.80
N ARG A 250 -4.16 -2.84 -19.85
CA ARG A 250 -3.38 -1.82 -20.57
C ARG A 250 -4.26 -0.82 -21.31
N ALA A 251 -5.33 -1.26 -21.99
CA ALA A 251 -6.29 -0.37 -22.66
C ALA A 251 -6.98 0.57 -21.67
N TRP A 252 -7.32 0.06 -20.48
CA TRP A 252 -7.91 0.86 -19.42
C TRP A 252 -6.93 1.88 -18.79
N LEU A 253 -5.69 1.49 -18.50
CA LEU A 253 -4.66 2.43 -17.98
C LEU A 253 -4.38 3.58 -18.96
N ARG A 254 -4.57 3.36 -20.26
CA ARG A 254 -4.47 4.38 -21.31
C ARG A 254 -5.69 5.29 -21.39
N GLY A 255 -6.90 4.79 -21.09
CA GLY A 255 -8.16 5.54 -21.16
C GLY A 255 -8.38 6.59 -20.05
N ARG A 256 -7.59 6.59 -18.97
CA ARG A 256 -7.58 7.64 -17.93
C ARG A 256 -6.58 8.78 -18.20
N ARG A 257 -6.12 8.94 -19.46
CA ARG A 257 -5.31 10.08 -19.91
C ARG A 257 -6.16 11.26 -20.46
N GLY A 258 -7.48 11.22 -20.27
CA GLY A 258 -8.38 12.35 -20.52
C GLY A 258 -8.72 13.06 -19.23
#